data_AF-A0A9E3FW44-F1
#
_entry.id   AF-A0A9E3FW44-F1
#
_cell.length_a   1.000
_cell.length_b   1.000
_cell.length_c   1.000
_cell.angle_alpha   90.00
_cell.angle_beta   90.00
_cell.angle_gamma   90.00
#
_symmetry.space_group_name_H-M   'P 1'
#
loop_
_entity.id
_entity.type
_entity.pdbx_description
1 polymer ?
#
loop_
_entity_poly.entity_id
_entity_poly.type
_entity_poly.pdbx_seq_one_letter_code
_entity_poly.pdbx_strand_id
1 'polypeptide(L)'
;MSLAENVDYLKRLRELSGFAGFGERARTLRPPRSPLKETEQFGANPGELKMLSYVPTNRQPSPALVVVLHGCGQTAAGYDLGAGWSTLARHYGFALLMPEQTRANNVSTCFNWFRPDDVARDHGEAGSIRQMIARMVADYHIDKRRIFITGLSAGGAMTAAMLANYPELFAAGAIIAGLPFGVAGTLREALYEMHHSTARPPEELGDLVRRATLHTGPWPRLSVWHGSADRTVHPANADEIVKQWLDLHQLPPAPMSQGVVDGYPREVWWNADGETVVESYTITDMAHGTPLGIADNDQRYGTGGAFLIEAGISSSFHIAKFFGLTSWIRERKAPPAESPSAKLIPPVAPATPMQNVAKMMRPAKPIEAPAEQVVEPPPAPLHAAPPLQQAAPRRRVINMTAAINRVLVAAGLRKQA
;
A
#
# COMPACT_ATOMS: atom_id res chain seq x y z
N MET A 1 28.18 4.02 -18.75
CA MET A 1 27.92 5.17 -17.86
C MET A 1 28.44 4.84 -16.48
N SER A 2 29.24 5.73 -15.90
CA SER A 2 30.00 5.48 -14.66
C SER A 2 29.17 5.77 -13.41
N LEU A 3 29.58 5.21 -12.26
CA LEU A 3 28.93 5.41 -10.95
C LEU A 3 28.78 6.90 -10.57
N ALA A 4 29.66 7.77 -11.08
CA ALA A 4 29.61 9.21 -10.84
C ALA A 4 28.43 9.89 -11.53
N GLU A 5 28.05 9.44 -12.72
CA GLU A 5 26.91 10.00 -13.49
C GLU A 5 25.57 9.63 -12.83
N ASN A 6 25.50 8.45 -12.20
CA ASN A 6 24.31 7.97 -11.48
C ASN A 6 24.06 8.73 -10.17
N VAL A 7 25.13 9.09 -9.45
CA VAL A 7 25.03 9.92 -8.23
C VAL A 7 24.61 11.34 -8.57
N ASP A 8 25.07 11.88 -9.70
CA ASP A 8 24.67 13.21 -10.17
C ASP A 8 23.21 13.25 -10.66
N TYR A 9 22.72 12.19 -11.31
CA TYR A 9 21.31 12.07 -11.66
C TYR A 9 20.40 12.07 -10.42
N LEU A 10 20.75 11.29 -9.38
CA LEU A 10 20.01 11.23 -8.12
C LEU A 10 20.11 12.53 -7.31
N LYS A 11 21.21 13.28 -7.42
CA LYS A 11 21.34 14.62 -6.82
C LYS A 11 20.51 15.66 -7.54
N ARG A 12 20.47 15.66 -8.88
CA ARG A 12 19.65 16.59 -9.68
C ARG A 12 18.15 16.41 -9.44
N LEU A 13 17.69 15.17 -9.20
CA LEU A 13 16.32 14.89 -8.75
C LEU A 13 15.98 15.57 -7.40
N ARG A 14 16.98 15.72 -6.52
CA ARG A 14 16.84 16.42 -5.23
C ARG A 14 16.79 17.93 -5.38
N GLU A 15 17.48 18.49 -6.38
CA GLU A 15 17.57 19.94 -6.62
C GLU A 15 16.31 20.52 -7.29
N LEU A 16 15.62 19.73 -8.12
CA LEU A 16 14.31 20.11 -8.70
C LEU A 16 13.18 20.22 -7.66
N SER A 17 13.40 19.75 -6.44
CA SER A 17 12.48 19.89 -5.30
C SER A 17 12.64 21.23 -4.55
N GLY A 18 13.55 22.11 -5.01
CA GLY A 18 14.02 23.28 -4.26
C GLY A 18 13.45 24.65 -4.65
N PHE A 19 12.61 24.80 -5.68
CA PHE A 19 12.05 26.11 -6.04
C PHE A 19 10.81 26.47 -5.20
N ALA A 20 11.05 26.91 -3.96
CA ALA A 20 10.08 27.64 -3.16
C ALA A 20 10.12 29.13 -3.54
N GLY A 21 9.13 29.57 -4.31
CA GLY A 21 9.04 30.95 -4.81
C GLY A 21 7.68 31.59 -4.61
N PHE A 22 7.02 31.43 -3.45
CA PHE A 22 5.90 32.30 -3.01
C PHE A 22 5.83 32.32 -1.47
N GLY A 23 6.79 32.99 -0.84
CA GLY A 23 6.72 33.32 0.58
C GLY A 23 5.97 34.63 0.79
N GLU A 24 4.75 34.57 1.37
CA GLU A 24 4.30 35.50 2.44
C GLU A 24 2.88 35.28 2.99
N ARG A 25 2.19 34.16 2.71
CA ARG A 25 0.88 33.85 3.39
C ARG A 25 0.72 32.45 4.00
N ALA A 26 1.76 31.64 4.05
CA ALA A 26 1.70 30.31 4.66
C ALA A 26 2.44 30.25 6.00
N ARG A 27 2.03 31.07 6.98
CA ARG A 27 2.40 30.88 8.39
C ARG A 27 1.14 30.48 9.16
N THR A 28 1.19 29.30 9.79
CA THR A 28 0.27 28.72 10.80
C THR A 28 -0.70 27.58 10.42
N LEU A 29 -0.45 26.79 9.38
CA LEU A 29 -1.08 25.47 9.26
C LEU A 29 -0.09 24.38 9.67
N ARG A 30 -0.35 23.70 10.79
CA ARG A 30 0.28 22.41 11.09
C ARG A 30 0.03 21.49 9.89
N PRO A 31 1.05 20.75 9.38
CA PRO A 31 0.78 19.76 8.35
C PRO A 31 -0.30 18.80 8.87
N PRO A 32 -1.29 18.44 8.02
CA PRO A 32 -2.35 17.53 8.43
C PRO A 32 -1.72 16.24 8.95
N ARG A 33 -2.12 15.81 10.16
CA ARG A 33 -1.65 14.55 10.73
C ARG A 33 -2.15 13.41 9.86
N SER A 34 -1.25 12.53 9.45
CA SER A 34 -1.60 11.31 8.73
C SER A 34 -2.60 10.48 9.53
N PRO A 35 -3.67 9.94 8.90
CA PRO A 35 -4.61 9.05 9.58
C PRO A 35 -4.08 7.62 9.71
N LEU A 36 -2.93 7.32 9.11
CA LEU A 36 -2.32 5.99 9.14
C LEU A 36 -1.83 5.64 10.55
N LYS A 37 -1.98 4.37 10.92
CA LYS A 37 -1.48 3.81 12.17
C LYS A 37 -0.36 2.81 11.89
N GLU A 38 0.77 2.97 12.54
CA GLU A 38 1.87 2.01 12.50
C GLU A 38 1.57 0.82 13.42
N THR A 39 1.88 -0.38 12.95
CA THR A 39 1.83 -1.63 13.73
C THR A 39 3.23 -2.22 13.73
N GLU A 40 3.84 -2.35 14.91
CA GLU A 40 5.23 -2.85 15.01
C GLU A 40 5.30 -4.37 14.99
N GLN A 41 4.30 -5.04 15.57
CA GLN A 41 4.27 -6.50 15.68
C GLN A 41 3.19 -7.05 14.76
N PHE A 42 3.56 -7.61 13.62
CA PHE A 42 2.63 -8.23 12.65
C PHE A 42 3.06 -9.63 12.17
N GLY A 43 4.10 -10.19 12.80
CA GLY A 43 4.68 -11.50 12.46
C GLY A 43 6.08 -11.36 11.84
N ALA A 44 6.49 -12.36 11.06
CA ALA A 44 7.78 -12.32 10.36
C ALA A 44 7.87 -11.09 9.44
N ASN A 45 9.05 -10.45 9.43
CA ASN A 45 9.33 -9.26 8.64
C ASN A 45 10.71 -9.39 7.96
N PRO A 46 10.90 -10.36 7.06
CA PRO A 46 12.21 -10.63 6.46
C PRO A 46 12.76 -9.47 5.60
N GLY A 47 11.88 -8.60 5.08
CA GLY A 47 12.26 -7.38 4.36
C GLY A 47 12.34 -6.12 5.22
N GLU A 48 12.26 -6.25 6.55
CA GLU A 48 12.41 -5.14 7.51
C GLU A 48 11.61 -3.88 7.15
N LEU A 49 10.36 -4.07 6.70
CA LEU A 49 9.44 -3.00 6.32
C LEU A 49 8.64 -2.52 7.52
N LYS A 50 8.12 -1.30 7.45
CA LYS A 50 7.11 -0.81 8.41
C LYS A 50 5.71 -1.11 7.93
N MET A 51 4.83 -1.51 8.83
CA MET A 51 3.40 -1.71 8.53
C MET A 51 2.61 -0.48 8.96
N LEU A 52 2.13 0.30 8.02
CA LEU A 52 1.12 1.33 8.27
C LEU A 52 -0.24 0.89 7.73
N SER A 53 -1.33 1.29 8.37
CA SER A 53 -2.68 0.94 7.93
C SER A 53 -3.69 2.04 8.22
N TYR A 54 -4.80 2.02 7.48
CA TYR A 54 -5.97 2.85 7.78
C TYR A 54 -7.23 2.02 7.67
N VAL A 55 -8.00 1.97 8.76
CA VAL A 55 -9.29 1.28 8.81
C VAL A 55 -10.37 2.28 9.22
N PRO A 56 -11.33 2.62 8.35
CA PRO A 56 -12.37 3.57 8.68
C PRO A 56 -13.33 3.02 9.74
N THR A 57 -13.85 3.90 10.60
CA THR A 57 -14.85 3.51 11.62
C THR A 57 -16.16 3.08 10.98
N ASN A 58 -16.53 3.72 9.88
CA ASN A 58 -17.69 3.43 9.03
C ASN A 58 -17.37 2.38 7.94
N ARG A 59 -16.60 1.32 8.25
CA ARG A 59 -16.28 0.26 7.30
C ARG A 59 -17.46 -0.66 6.98
N GLN A 60 -17.36 -1.35 5.84
CA GLN A 60 -18.23 -2.48 5.51
C GLN A 60 -18.05 -3.63 6.53
N PRO A 61 -19.08 -4.46 6.80
CA PRO A 61 -18.97 -5.57 7.76
C PRO A 61 -17.82 -6.54 7.49
N SER A 62 -17.58 -6.86 6.21
CA SER A 62 -16.37 -7.56 5.74
C SER A 62 -15.72 -6.67 4.68
N PRO A 63 -14.80 -5.78 5.09
CA PRO A 63 -14.28 -4.77 4.20
C PRO A 63 -13.25 -5.36 3.23
N ALA A 64 -13.21 -4.80 2.02
CA ALA A 64 -12.09 -5.00 1.12
C ALA A 64 -10.80 -4.40 1.72
N LEU A 65 -9.64 -4.87 1.24
CA LEU A 65 -8.33 -4.33 1.57
C LEU A 65 -7.64 -3.85 0.29
N VAL A 66 -7.09 -2.63 0.31
CA VAL A 66 -6.17 -2.16 -0.73
C VAL A 66 -4.79 -2.01 -0.12
N VAL A 67 -3.82 -2.73 -0.69
CA VAL A 67 -2.40 -2.57 -0.39
C VAL A 67 -1.84 -1.49 -1.30
N VAL A 68 -1.28 -0.42 -0.74
CA VAL A 68 -0.79 0.74 -1.50
C VAL A 68 0.70 0.93 -1.28
N LEU A 69 1.49 0.84 -2.35
CA LEU A 69 2.96 0.91 -2.33
C LEU A 69 3.46 2.23 -2.91
N HIS A 70 4.22 2.98 -2.10
CA HIS A 70 4.80 4.26 -2.51
C HIS A 70 6.00 4.08 -3.48
N GLY A 71 6.37 5.16 -4.18
CA GLY A 71 7.57 5.20 -5.01
C GLY A 71 8.84 5.54 -4.23
N CYS A 72 9.99 5.53 -4.91
CA CYS A 72 11.28 5.91 -4.34
C CYS A 72 11.24 7.32 -3.71
N GLY A 73 11.89 7.49 -2.56
CA GLY A 73 12.00 8.77 -1.86
C GLY A 73 10.72 9.22 -1.16
N GLN A 74 9.60 8.51 -1.32
CA GLN A 74 8.33 8.79 -0.67
C GLN A 74 8.20 8.00 0.64
N THR A 75 7.17 8.34 1.42
CA THR A 75 6.70 7.63 2.61
C THR A 75 5.26 7.17 2.40
N ALA A 76 4.79 6.20 3.17
CA ALA A 76 3.39 5.76 3.10
C ALA A 76 2.42 6.92 3.37
N ALA A 77 2.70 7.72 4.40
CA ALA A 77 1.89 8.88 4.76
C ALA A 77 1.91 9.99 3.68
N GLY A 78 3.06 10.25 3.07
CA GLY A 78 3.18 11.24 2.01
C GLY A 78 2.44 10.80 0.74
N TYR A 79 2.54 9.53 0.38
CA TYR A 79 1.84 8.98 -0.77
C TYR A 79 0.32 8.89 -0.55
N ASP A 80 -0.13 8.56 0.67
CA ASP A 80 -1.56 8.58 1.04
C ASP A 80 -2.17 9.98 0.87
N LEU A 81 -1.52 10.99 1.44
CA LEU A 81 -1.96 12.39 1.31
C LEU A 81 -1.99 12.82 -0.16
N GLY A 82 -0.97 12.44 -0.90
CA GLY A 82 -0.77 12.78 -2.30
C GLY A 82 -1.79 12.14 -3.24
N ALA A 83 -2.03 10.83 -3.12
CA ALA A 83 -2.91 10.05 -4.00
C ALA A 83 -4.35 9.93 -3.48
N GLY A 84 -4.61 10.28 -2.22
CA GLY A 84 -5.96 10.38 -1.65
C GLY A 84 -6.60 9.05 -1.22
N TRP A 85 -5.81 7.98 -1.04
CA TRP A 85 -6.33 6.65 -0.74
C TRP A 85 -7.15 6.59 0.56
N SER A 86 -6.69 7.21 1.65
CA SER A 86 -7.43 7.22 2.93
C SER A 86 -8.72 8.04 2.86
N THR A 87 -8.79 9.01 1.94
CA THR A 87 -10.02 9.76 1.67
C THR A 87 -11.03 8.89 0.94
N LEU A 88 -10.60 8.12 -0.08
CA LEU A 88 -11.44 7.12 -0.74
C LEU A 88 -11.90 6.03 0.24
N ALA A 89 -10.98 5.47 1.03
CA ALA A 89 -11.27 4.44 2.02
C ALA A 89 -12.31 4.91 3.06
N ARG A 90 -12.19 6.16 3.52
CA ARG A 90 -13.18 6.76 4.43
C ARG A 90 -14.56 6.93 3.79
N HIS A 91 -14.59 7.27 2.51
CA HIS A 91 -15.82 7.48 1.77
C HIS A 91 -16.54 6.16 1.47
N TYR A 92 -15.81 5.16 0.99
CA TYR A 92 -16.33 3.90 0.47
C TYR A 92 -16.19 2.69 1.43
N GLY A 93 -15.61 2.90 2.61
CA GLY A 93 -15.62 1.94 3.71
C GLY A 93 -14.73 0.70 3.54
N PHE A 94 -13.68 0.77 2.73
CA PHE A 94 -12.64 -0.26 2.62
C PHE A 94 -11.41 0.07 3.49
N ALA A 95 -10.57 -0.94 3.78
CA ALA A 95 -9.36 -0.79 4.56
C ALA A 95 -8.12 -0.58 3.67
N LEU A 96 -7.08 0.04 4.24
CA LEU A 96 -5.79 0.23 3.61
C LEU A 96 -4.68 -0.44 4.41
N LEU A 97 -3.75 -1.05 3.68
CA LEU A 97 -2.42 -1.42 4.15
C LEU A 97 -1.38 -0.66 3.32
N MET A 98 -0.44 0.00 3.98
CA MET A 98 0.59 0.82 3.33
C MET A 98 1.96 0.45 3.91
N PRO A 99 2.59 -0.61 3.37
CA PRO A 99 3.97 -0.95 3.69
C PRO A 99 4.88 0.24 3.37
N GLU A 100 5.81 0.56 4.28
CA GLU A 100 6.78 1.63 4.09
C GLU A 100 8.20 1.09 4.12
N GLN A 101 8.97 1.49 3.13
CA GLN A 101 10.39 1.16 3.01
C GLN A 101 11.23 1.95 4.02
N THR A 102 12.32 1.34 4.49
CA THR A 102 13.26 1.99 5.40
C THR A 102 14.58 2.33 4.71
N ARG A 103 15.24 3.39 5.18
CA ARG A 103 16.58 3.78 4.69
C ARG A 103 17.66 2.76 5.00
N ALA A 104 17.45 1.91 6.02
CA ALA A 104 18.37 0.84 6.37
C ALA A 104 18.42 -0.23 5.26
N ASN A 105 17.28 -0.51 4.63
CA ASN A 105 17.17 -1.50 3.56
C ASN A 105 17.57 -0.92 2.20
N ASN A 106 17.15 0.33 1.94
CA ASN A 106 17.43 1.03 0.70
C ASN A 106 17.55 2.53 0.96
N VAL A 107 18.72 3.12 0.66
CA VAL A 107 19.02 4.54 0.97
C VAL A 107 18.08 5.53 0.29
N SER A 108 17.49 5.14 -0.85
CA SER A 108 16.51 5.93 -1.61
C SER A 108 15.07 5.56 -1.26
N THR A 109 14.86 4.72 -0.25
CA THR A 109 13.56 4.17 0.17
C THR A 109 12.75 3.58 -1.00
N CYS A 110 13.43 3.01 -1.98
CA CYS A 110 12.80 2.24 -3.05
C CYS A 110 12.51 0.81 -2.57
N PHE A 111 11.38 0.24 -2.96
CA PHE A 111 11.21 -1.21 -2.93
C PHE A 111 12.25 -1.89 -3.83
N ASN A 112 12.86 -2.97 -3.36
CA ASN A 112 13.90 -3.72 -4.07
C ASN A 112 13.29 -4.74 -5.04
N TRP A 113 12.39 -4.28 -5.91
CA TRP A 113 11.60 -5.09 -6.85
C TRP A 113 12.39 -5.95 -7.85
N PHE A 114 13.69 -5.70 -8.01
CA PHE A 114 14.57 -6.42 -8.93
C PHE A 114 15.46 -7.45 -8.23
N ARG A 115 15.51 -7.47 -6.89
CA ARG A 115 16.38 -8.40 -6.17
C ARG A 115 15.61 -9.70 -5.93
N PRO A 116 16.11 -10.86 -6.42
CA PRO A 116 15.41 -12.13 -6.25
C PRO A 116 15.04 -12.43 -4.79
N ASP A 117 15.96 -12.19 -3.85
CA ASP A 117 15.74 -12.43 -2.42
C ASP A 117 14.66 -11.52 -1.79
N ASP A 118 14.40 -10.34 -2.38
CA ASP A 118 13.40 -9.38 -1.88
C ASP A 118 12.00 -9.60 -2.47
N VAL A 119 11.90 -10.23 -3.65
CA VAL A 119 10.63 -10.50 -4.33
C VAL A 119 10.16 -11.94 -4.26
N ALA A 120 11.06 -12.88 -3.95
CA ALA A 120 10.71 -14.29 -3.86
C ALA A 120 9.67 -14.55 -2.77
N ARG A 121 8.78 -15.50 -3.06
CA ARG A 121 7.74 -15.95 -2.14
C ARG A 121 8.32 -16.31 -0.77
N ASP A 122 7.77 -15.67 0.26
CA ASP A 122 8.04 -15.83 1.69
C ASP A 122 9.43 -15.34 2.13
N HIS A 123 10.11 -14.59 1.27
CA HIS A 123 11.39 -13.93 1.51
C HIS A 123 11.29 -12.41 1.37
N GLY A 124 12.26 -11.71 1.99
CA GLY A 124 12.45 -10.26 1.91
C GLY A 124 11.17 -9.41 1.94
N GLU A 125 11.11 -8.40 1.08
CA GLU A 125 10.03 -7.41 1.07
C GLU A 125 8.67 -8.03 0.74
N ALA A 126 8.60 -8.93 -0.23
CA ALA A 126 7.35 -9.61 -0.60
C ALA A 126 6.78 -10.45 0.54
N GLY A 127 7.64 -11.21 1.24
CA GLY A 127 7.29 -11.97 2.43
C GLY A 127 6.76 -11.07 3.56
N SER A 128 7.40 -9.91 3.80
CA SER A 128 6.91 -8.93 4.77
C SER A 128 5.52 -8.39 4.40
N ILE A 129 5.29 -8.02 3.15
CA ILE A 129 3.98 -7.50 2.68
C ILE A 129 2.89 -8.58 2.87
N ARG A 130 3.16 -9.83 2.49
CA ARG A 130 2.25 -10.96 2.71
C ARG A 130 1.90 -11.14 4.19
N GLN A 131 2.87 -11.02 5.10
CA GLN A 131 2.62 -11.11 6.55
C GLN A 131 1.76 -9.96 7.07
N MET A 132 1.98 -8.74 6.57
CA MET A 132 1.12 -7.60 6.88
C MET A 132 -0.33 -7.80 6.39
N ILE A 133 -0.52 -8.37 5.19
CA ILE A 133 -1.86 -8.71 4.67
C ILE A 133 -2.53 -9.75 5.57
N ALA A 134 -1.82 -10.81 5.93
CA ALA A 134 -2.33 -11.84 6.83
C ALA A 134 -2.75 -11.24 8.18
N ARG A 135 -1.98 -10.26 8.69
CA ARG A 135 -2.32 -9.55 9.91
C ARG A 135 -3.58 -8.70 9.76
N MET A 136 -3.73 -7.96 8.67
CA MET A 136 -4.96 -7.20 8.39
C MET A 136 -6.19 -8.10 8.34
N VAL A 137 -6.09 -9.26 7.68
CA VAL A 137 -7.16 -10.25 7.59
C VAL A 137 -7.59 -10.73 8.98
N ALA A 138 -6.63 -11.03 9.85
CA ALA A 138 -6.91 -11.49 11.21
C ALA A 138 -7.57 -10.41 12.07
N ASP A 139 -7.04 -9.18 12.05
CA ASP A 139 -7.47 -8.10 12.94
C ASP A 139 -8.79 -7.45 12.53
N TYR A 140 -9.10 -7.43 11.23
CA TYR A 140 -10.21 -6.64 10.68
C TYR A 140 -11.24 -7.44 9.89
N HIS A 141 -11.13 -8.77 9.86
CA HIS A 141 -12.04 -9.67 9.13
C HIS A 141 -12.19 -9.27 7.64
N ILE A 142 -11.06 -8.92 7.02
CA ILE A 142 -10.98 -8.57 5.60
C ILE A 142 -11.56 -9.73 4.78
N ASP A 143 -12.39 -9.39 3.79
CA ASP A 143 -12.83 -10.35 2.79
C ASP A 143 -11.64 -10.75 1.93
N LYS A 144 -11.18 -12.01 2.08
CA LYS A 144 -10.03 -12.55 1.33
C LYS A 144 -10.25 -12.54 -0.18
N ARG A 145 -11.49 -12.47 -0.66
CA ARG A 145 -11.82 -12.37 -2.09
C ARG A 145 -11.75 -10.93 -2.61
N ARG A 146 -11.50 -9.95 -1.73
CA ARG A 146 -11.50 -8.51 -2.04
C ARG A 146 -10.24 -7.84 -1.50
N ILE A 147 -9.10 -8.47 -1.73
CA ILE A 147 -7.79 -7.89 -1.48
C ILE A 147 -7.22 -7.44 -2.83
N PHE A 148 -6.75 -6.20 -2.85
CA PHE A 148 -6.23 -5.52 -4.04
C PHE A 148 -4.88 -4.91 -3.73
N ILE A 149 -4.09 -4.63 -4.77
CA ILE A 149 -2.77 -4.01 -4.62
C ILE A 149 -2.48 -2.98 -5.70
N THR A 150 -1.82 -1.90 -5.34
CA THR A 150 -1.43 -0.86 -6.28
C THR A 150 -0.17 -0.13 -5.83
N GLY A 151 0.55 0.48 -6.76
CA GLY A 151 1.69 1.31 -6.41
C GLY A 151 2.28 2.08 -7.58
N LEU A 152 3.13 3.05 -7.23
CA LEU A 152 3.85 3.92 -8.16
C LEU A 152 5.32 3.50 -8.29
N SER A 153 5.87 3.53 -9.50
CA SER A 153 7.31 3.40 -9.75
C SER A 153 7.87 2.08 -9.20
N ALA A 154 8.86 2.14 -8.30
CA ALA A 154 9.34 0.98 -7.55
C ALA A 154 8.21 0.23 -6.80
N GLY A 155 7.20 0.94 -6.28
CA GLY A 155 6.00 0.34 -5.69
C GLY A 155 5.07 -0.29 -6.74
N GLY A 156 5.06 0.23 -7.97
CA GLY A 156 4.36 -0.38 -9.11
C GLY A 156 5.05 -1.67 -9.57
N ALA A 157 6.37 -1.68 -9.64
CA ALA A 157 7.14 -2.90 -9.93
C ALA A 157 7.02 -3.94 -8.79
N MET A 158 7.02 -3.51 -7.52
CA MET A 158 6.74 -4.41 -6.39
C MET A 158 5.28 -4.91 -6.41
N THR A 159 4.34 -4.12 -6.90
CA THR A 159 2.96 -4.59 -7.16
C THR A 159 2.95 -5.73 -8.17
N ALA A 160 3.69 -5.62 -9.28
CA ALA A 160 3.84 -6.71 -10.24
C ALA A 160 4.45 -7.97 -9.58
N ALA A 161 5.47 -7.79 -8.73
CA ALA A 161 6.10 -8.88 -8.01
C ALA A 161 5.16 -9.60 -7.04
N MET A 162 4.35 -8.85 -6.29
CA MET A 162 3.35 -9.42 -5.38
C MET A 162 2.27 -10.19 -6.15
N LEU A 163 1.79 -9.65 -7.27
CA LEU A 163 0.81 -10.31 -8.11
C LEU A 163 1.36 -11.61 -8.72
N ALA A 164 2.65 -11.65 -9.07
CA ALA A 164 3.29 -12.84 -9.63
C ALA A 164 3.59 -13.93 -8.58
N ASN A 165 4.08 -13.55 -7.40
CA ASN A 165 4.50 -14.49 -6.35
C ASN A 165 3.35 -14.95 -5.45
N TYR A 166 2.27 -14.15 -5.35
CA TYR A 166 1.09 -14.41 -4.52
C TYR A 166 -0.23 -14.13 -5.24
N PRO A 167 -0.45 -14.65 -6.47
CA PRO A 167 -1.66 -14.37 -7.24
C PRO A 167 -2.95 -14.77 -6.49
N GLU A 168 -2.89 -15.81 -5.67
CA GLU A 168 -4.03 -16.31 -4.89
C GLU A 168 -4.53 -15.34 -3.82
N LEU A 169 -3.73 -14.34 -3.44
CA LEU A 169 -4.13 -13.32 -2.48
C LEU A 169 -4.96 -12.20 -3.09
N PHE A 170 -4.84 -11.95 -4.40
CA PHE A 170 -5.33 -10.71 -5.00
C PHE A 170 -6.46 -10.96 -5.99
N ALA A 171 -7.54 -10.18 -5.86
CA ALA A 171 -8.60 -10.15 -6.87
C ALA A 171 -8.22 -9.28 -8.08
N ALA A 172 -7.48 -8.19 -7.83
CA ALA A 172 -6.93 -7.34 -8.88
C ALA A 172 -5.74 -6.52 -8.36
N GLY A 173 -4.94 -5.98 -9.28
CA GLY A 173 -3.96 -4.96 -8.97
C GLY A 173 -3.91 -3.84 -10.00
N ALA A 174 -3.17 -2.78 -9.66
CA ALA A 174 -2.94 -1.66 -10.56
C ALA A 174 -1.51 -1.12 -10.48
N ILE A 175 -0.84 -1.02 -11.62
CA ILE A 175 0.57 -0.62 -11.72
C ILE A 175 0.64 0.77 -12.33
N ILE A 176 1.20 1.74 -11.58
CA ILE A 176 1.45 3.09 -12.07
C ILE A 176 2.94 3.26 -12.32
N ALA A 177 3.33 3.53 -13.56
CA ALA A 177 4.72 3.78 -13.98
C ALA A 177 5.72 2.69 -13.51
N GLY A 178 5.31 1.42 -13.54
CA GLY A 178 6.09 0.27 -13.09
C GLY A 178 6.79 -0.48 -14.23
N LEU A 179 7.19 -1.72 -13.95
CA LEU A 179 7.85 -2.62 -14.91
C LEU A 179 7.20 -4.01 -14.89
N PRO A 180 7.31 -4.79 -15.97
CA PRO A 180 6.91 -6.19 -15.97
C PRO A 180 7.71 -6.98 -14.91
N PHE A 181 7.11 -8.02 -14.35
CA PHE A 181 7.78 -8.84 -13.34
C PHE A 181 8.89 -9.68 -13.97
N GLY A 182 10.02 -9.80 -13.27
CA GLY A 182 11.09 -10.76 -13.60
C GLY A 182 12.08 -10.31 -14.67
N VAL A 183 11.96 -9.10 -15.22
CA VAL A 183 12.86 -8.61 -16.29
C VAL A 183 14.23 -8.14 -15.82
N ALA A 184 14.45 -8.07 -14.50
CA ALA A 184 15.73 -7.71 -13.91
C ALA A 184 16.01 -8.55 -12.64
N GLY A 185 17.26 -8.99 -12.48
CA GLY A 185 17.76 -9.66 -11.26
C GLY A 185 18.82 -8.84 -10.51
N THR A 186 19.28 -7.74 -11.11
CA THR A 186 20.36 -6.89 -10.57
C THR A 186 20.03 -5.40 -10.74
N LEU A 187 20.71 -4.54 -9.96
CA LEU A 187 20.51 -3.09 -10.06
C LEU A 187 20.85 -2.56 -11.47
N ARG A 188 21.86 -3.15 -12.13
CA ARG A 188 22.27 -2.73 -13.47
C ARG A 188 21.18 -3.04 -14.50
N GLU A 189 20.63 -4.25 -14.47
CA GLU A 189 19.52 -4.65 -15.33
C GLU A 189 18.27 -3.81 -15.02
N ALA A 190 17.98 -3.58 -13.74
CA ALA A 190 16.86 -2.77 -13.31
C ALA A 190 16.91 -1.36 -13.92
N LEU A 191 18.05 -0.67 -13.80
CA LEU A 191 18.26 0.64 -14.41
C LEU A 191 18.19 0.58 -15.94
N TYR A 192 18.67 -0.50 -16.56
CA TYR A 192 18.62 -0.67 -18.01
C TYR A 192 17.16 -0.78 -18.50
N GLU A 193 16.38 -1.69 -17.91
CA GLU A 193 14.96 -1.92 -18.25
C GLU A 193 14.10 -0.68 -17.96
N MET A 194 14.40 0.03 -16.86
CA MET A 194 13.74 1.32 -16.56
C MET A 194 13.91 2.31 -17.71
N HIS A 195 15.07 2.40 -18.36
CA HIS A 195 15.31 3.44 -19.38
C HIS A 195 15.07 3.01 -20.83
N HIS A 196 15.11 1.71 -21.13
CA HIS A 196 15.07 1.24 -22.52
C HIS A 196 13.89 0.32 -22.83
N SER A 197 13.37 -0.42 -21.84
CA SER A 197 12.36 -1.48 -22.00
C SER A 197 12.71 -2.47 -23.13
N THR A 198 13.32 -3.61 -22.77
CA THR A 198 13.64 -4.62 -23.79
C THR A 198 12.34 -5.29 -24.25
N ALA A 199 12.02 -5.16 -25.53
CA ALA A 199 10.86 -5.83 -26.12
C ALA A 199 11.06 -7.35 -26.08
N ARG A 200 10.10 -8.06 -25.47
CA ARG A 200 10.12 -9.52 -25.32
C ARG A 200 8.89 -10.18 -25.93
N PRO A 201 8.99 -11.45 -26.35
CA PRO A 201 7.82 -12.24 -26.71
C PRO A 201 6.85 -12.35 -25.51
N PRO A 202 5.52 -12.31 -25.74
CA PRO A 202 4.53 -12.44 -24.66
C PRO A 202 4.71 -13.72 -23.83
N GLU A 203 5.05 -14.83 -24.47
CA GLU A 203 5.26 -16.13 -23.80
C GLU A 203 6.45 -16.10 -22.84
N GLU A 204 7.54 -15.41 -23.20
CA GLU A 204 8.72 -15.26 -22.35
C GLU A 204 8.35 -14.46 -21.09
N LEU A 205 7.60 -13.39 -21.27
CA LEU A 205 7.12 -12.54 -20.18
C LEU A 205 6.16 -13.30 -19.26
N GLY A 206 5.17 -14.01 -19.80
CA GLY A 206 4.23 -14.78 -18.99
C GLY A 206 4.92 -15.94 -18.25
N ASP A 207 5.92 -16.57 -18.86
CA ASP A 207 6.70 -17.62 -18.22
C ASP A 207 7.53 -17.13 -17.02
N LEU A 208 7.95 -15.85 -17.00
CA LEU A 208 8.58 -15.27 -15.81
C LEU A 208 7.64 -15.32 -14.60
N VAL A 209 6.35 -15.04 -14.80
CA VAL A 209 5.33 -15.11 -13.74
C VAL A 209 5.00 -16.58 -13.41
N ARG A 210 4.77 -17.43 -14.42
CA ARG A 210 4.46 -18.86 -14.19
C ARG A 210 5.57 -19.60 -13.45
N ARG A 211 6.84 -19.20 -13.60
CA ARG A 211 7.96 -19.79 -12.84
C ARG A 211 8.02 -19.37 -11.37
N ALA A 212 7.40 -18.25 -11.00
CA ALA A 212 7.46 -17.71 -9.63
C ALA A 212 6.40 -18.30 -8.70
N THR A 213 5.43 -19.05 -9.22
CA THR A 213 4.29 -19.56 -8.44
C THR A 213 3.83 -20.92 -8.94
N LEU A 214 3.25 -21.72 -8.03
CA LEU A 214 2.57 -22.98 -8.36
C LEU A 214 1.06 -22.79 -8.54
N HIS A 215 0.60 -21.54 -8.59
CA HIS A 215 -0.81 -21.21 -8.74
C HIS A 215 -1.37 -21.75 -10.06
N THR A 216 -2.52 -22.43 -9.97
CA THR A 216 -3.25 -23.00 -11.10
C THR A 216 -4.67 -22.43 -11.24
N GLY A 217 -5.04 -21.50 -10.36
CA GLY A 217 -6.34 -20.82 -10.40
C GLY A 217 -6.36 -19.63 -11.37
N PRO A 218 -7.44 -18.83 -11.34
CA PRO A 218 -7.54 -17.63 -12.17
C PRO A 218 -6.47 -16.61 -11.76
N TRP A 219 -5.94 -15.88 -12.75
CA TRP A 219 -5.02 -14.77 -12.50
C TRP A 219 -5.79 -13.53 -12.02
N PRO A 220 -5.18 -12.66 -11.19
CA PRO A 220 -5.76 -11.38 -10.82
C PRO A 220 -6.06 -10.52 -12.06
N ARG A 221 -7.02 -9.60 -11.94
CA ARG A 221 -7.23 -8.57 -12.98
C ARG A 221 -6.18 -7.47 -12.85
N LEU A 222 -5.83 -6.79 -13.94
CA LEU A 222 -4.79 -5.76 -13.93
C LEU A 222 -5.23 -4.45 -14.60
N SER A 223 -4.89 -3.33 -13.96
CA SER A 223 -4.99 -1.99 -14.53
C SER A 223 -3.60 -1.35 -14.64
N VAL A 224 -3.17 -0.93 -15.83
CA VAL A 224 -1.84 -0.35 -16.08
C VAL A 224 -1.97 1.14 -16.38
N TRP A 225 -1.13 1.97 -15.77
CA TRP A 225 -1.18 3.43 -15.92
C TRP A 225 0.22 3.98 -16.17
N HIS A 226 0.40 4.74 -17.25
CA HIS A 226 1.71 5.29 -17.58
C HIS A 226 1.61 6.65 -18.27
N GLY A 227 2.50 7.58 -17.92
CA GLY A 227 2.60 8.87 -18.60
C GLY A 227 3.41 8.76 -19.90
N SER A 228 2.95 9.34 -21.00
CA SER A 228 3.65 9.21 -22.29
C SER A 228 4.96 10.00 -22.36
N ALA A 229 5.20 10.93 -21.44
CA ALA A 229 6.42 11.73 -21.34
C ALA A 229 7.32 11.30 -20.16
N ASP A 230 7.13 10.10 -19.62
CA ASP A 230 7.94 9.54 -18.55
C ASP A 230 9.40 9.29 -19.00
N ARG A 231 10.36 9.92 -18.31
CA ARG A 231 11.80 9.77 -18.57
C ARG A 231 12.54 9.00 -17.47
N THR A 232 11.82 8.56 -16.43
CA THR A 232 12.36 7.76 -15.34
C THR A 232 12.13 6.28 -15.61
N VAL A 233 10.90 5.92 -15.98
CA VAL A 233 10.53 4.59 -16.43
C VAL A 233 9.92 4.73 -17.82
N HIS A 234 10.63 4.22 -18.83
CA HIS A 234 10.27 4.36 -20.23
C HIS A 234 8.84 3.85 -20.47
N PRO A 235 7.96 4.60 -21.16
CA PRO A 235 6.55 4.25 -21.33
C PRO A 235 6.29 2.87 -21.95
N ALA A 236 7.19 2.39 -22.81
CA ALA A 236 7.10 1.04 -23.38
C ALA A 236 7.08 -0.09 -22.33
N ASN A 237 7.51 0.16 -21.08
CA ASN A 237 7.34 -0.81 -20.01
C ASN A 237 5.86 -1.07 -19.69
N ALA A 238 4.95 -0.12 -19.93
CA ALA A 238 3.51 -0.35 -19.82
C ALA A 238 3.04 -1.39 -20.83
N ASP A 239 3.54 -1.33 -22.06
CA ASP A 239 3.23 -2.28 -23.13
C ASP A 239 3.76 -3.68 -22.78
N GLU A 240 4.97 -3.78 -22.21
CA GLU A 240 5.51 -5.06 -21.75
C GLU A 240 4.73 -5.64 -20.55
N ILE A 241 4.23 -4.79 -19.63
CA ILE A 241 3.31 -5.23 -18.57
C ILE A 241 2.02 -5.78 -19.19
N VAL A 242 1.40 -5.04 -20.11
CA VAL A 242 0.17 -5.48 -20.79
C VAL A 242 0.43 -6.82 -21.49
N LYS A 243 1.49 -6.94 -22.30
CA LYS A 243 1.86 -8.20 -22.97
C LYS A 243 2.01 -9.36 -22.00
N GLN A 244 2.72 -9.16 -20.88
CA GLN A 244 2.90 -10.19 -19.84
C GLN A 244 1.55 -10.70 -19.32
N TRP A 245 0.61 -9.80 -19.08
CA TRP A 245 -0.69 -10.15 -18.51
C TRP A 245 -1.69 -10.67 -19.54
N LEU A 246 -1.61 -10.24 -20.80
CA LEU A 246 -2.39 -10.83 -21.88
C LEU A 246 -1.99 -12.29 -22.11
N ASP A 247 -0.70 -12.64 -22.06
CA ASP A 247 -0.25 -14.03 -22.15
C ASP A 247 -0.79 -14.88 -20.98
N LEU A 248 -0.72 -14.37 -19.74
CA LEU A 248 -1.24 -15.07 -18.56
C LEU A 248 -2.75 -15.36 -18.67
N HIS A 249 -3.51 -14.38 -19.16
CA HIS A 249 -4.96 -14.51 -19.37
C HIS A 249 -5.34 -15.18 -20.71
N GLN A 250 -4.36 -15.55 -21.54
CA GLN A 250 -4.55 -16.13 -22.88
C GLN A 250 -5.43 -15.25 -23.80
N LEU A 251 -5.15 -13.95 -23.80
CA LEU A 251 -5.90 -12.93 -24.53
C LEU A 251 -5.15 -12.51 -25.81
N PRO A 252 -5.87 -12.03 -26.85
CA PRO A 252 -5.25 -11.51 -28.05
C PRO A 252 -4.44 -10.22 -27.78
N PRO A 253 -3.38 -9.94 -28.55
CA PRO A 253 -2.55 -8.76 -28.36
C PRO A 253 -3.30 -7.45 -28.67
N ALA A 254 -4.23 -7.46 -29.61
CA ALA A 254 -5.02 -6.27 -29.95
C ALA A 254 -6.10 -6.01 -28.86
N PRO A 255 -6.30 -4.76 -28.43
CA PRO A 255 -7.36 -4.41 -27.49
C PRO A 255 -8.73 -4.72 -28.07
N MET A 256 -9.62 -5.22 -27.23
CA MET A 256 -10.98 -5.53 -27.62
C MET A 256 -11.88 -4.28 -27.61
N SER A 257 -11.48 -3.27 -26.84
CA SER A 257 -12.05 -1.92 -26.91
C SER A 257 -10.97 -0.87 -26.67
N GLN A 258 -11.06 0.23 -27.40
CA GLN A 258 -10.28 1.44 -27.20
C GLN A 258 -11.25 2.60 -26.97
N GLY A 259 -10.89 3.52 -26.08
CA GLY A 259 -11.74 4.66 -25.75
C GLY A 259 -10.95 5.78 -25.08
N VAL A 260 -11.69 6.79 -24.60
CA VAL A 260 -11.14 7.93 -23.89
C VAL A 260 -11.85 8.07 -22.55
N VAL A 261 -11.08 8.23 -21.48
CA VAL A 261 -11.59 8.50 -20.13
C VAL A 261 -10.87 9.73 -19.60
N ASP A 262 -11.64 10.74 -19.19
CA ASP A 262 -11.14 12.04 -18.72
C ASP A 262 -10.09 12.69 -19.64
N GLY A 263 -10.27 12.51 -20.95
CA GLY A 263 -9.37 13.04 -21.98
C GLY A 263 -8.17 12.14 -22.33
N TYR A 264 -8.04 10.96 -21.70
CA TYR A 264 -6.89 10.07 -21.89
C TYR A 264 -7.26 8.74 -22.57
N PRO A 265 -6.42 8.24 -23.49
CA PRO A 265 -6.59 6.91 -24.09
C PRO A 265 -6.69 5.80 -23.05
N ARG A 266 -7.66 4.91 -23.25
CA ARG A 266 -7.87 3.68 -22.48
C ARG A 266 -8.05 2.50 -23.42
N GLU A 267 -7.37 1.40 -23.12
CA GLU A 267 -7.48 0.12 -23.82
C GLU A 267 -7.98 -0.97 -22.86
N VAL A 268 -8.75 -1.93 -23.38
CA VAL A 268 -9.50 -2.90 -22.57
C VAL A 268 -9.50 -4.28 -23.21
N TRP A 269 -9.32 -5.31 -22.38
CA TRP A 269 -9.50 -6.72 -22.72
C TRP A 269 -10.39 -7.41 -21.68
N TRP A 270 -11.29 -8.27 -22.16
CA TRP A 270 -12.22 -9.02 -21.31
C TRP A 270 -12.05 -10.52 -21.45
N ASN A 271 -12.42 -11.26 -20.41
CA ASN A 271 -12.47 -12.72 -20.43
C ASN A 271 -13.76 -13.23 -21.13
N ALA A 272 -13.93 -14.55 -21.19
CA ALA A 272 -15.10 -15.18 -21.80
C ALA A 272 -16.44 -14.82 -21.13
N ASP A 273 -16.41 -14.42 -19.85
CA ASP A 273 -17.59 -13.98 -19.10
C ASP A 273 -17.93 -12.50 -19.33
N GLY A 274 -17.15 -11.79 -20.15
CA GLY A 274 -17.31 -10.37 -20.44
C GLY A 274 -16.78 -9.44 -19.34
N GLU A 275 -16.08 -9.97 -18.33
CA GLU A 275 -15.44 -9.16 -17.31
C GLU A 275 -14.13 -8.56 -17.86
N THR A 276 -13.93 -7.25 -17.66
CA THR A 276 -12.64 -6.62 -17.94
C THR A 276 -11.57 -7.18 -17.00
N VAL A 277 -10.58 -7.87 -17.56
CA VAL A 277 -9.48 -8.48 -16.80
C VAL A 277 -8.15 -7.76 -16.99
N VAL A 278 -7.97 -7.03 -18.10
CA VAL A 278 -6.83 -6.14 -18.32
C VAL A 278 -7.34 -4.80 -18.86
N GLU A 279 -6.85 -3.70 -18.31
CA GLU A 279 -7.01 -2.37 -18.88
C GLU A 279 -5.68 -1.59 -18.83
N SER A 280 -5.51 -0.66 -19.77
CA SER A 280 -4.32 0.20 -19.84
C SER A 280 -4.73 1.65 -20.09
N TYR A 281 -4.08 2.58 -19.41
CA TYR A 281 -4.25 4.02 -19.53
C TYR A 281 -2.92 4.68 -19.90
N THR A 282 -2.95 5.44 -21.00
CA THR A 282 -1.83 6.32 -21.39
C THR A 282 -2.18 7.75 -21.03
N ILE A 283 -1.44 8.34 -20.09
CA ILE A 283 -1.65 9.73 -19.68
C ILE A 283 -0.76 10.63 -20.54
N THR A 284 -1.33 11.11 -21.64
CA THR A 284 -0.64 11.95 -22.64
C THR A 284 0.07 13.14 -21.99
N ASP A 285 1.33 13.34 -22.38
CA ASP A 285 2.25 14.40 -21.93
C ASP A 285 2.59 14.39 -20.44
N MET A 286 2.11 13.40 -19.69
CA MET A 286 2.45 13.28 -18.27
C MET A 286 3.84 12.68 -18.09
N ALA A 287 4.63 13.29 -17.21
CA ALA A 287 5.90 12.76 -16.73
C ALA A 287 5.71 11.60 -15.73
N HIS A 288 6.81 11.11 -15.13
CA HIS A 288 6.78 10.06 -14.12
C HIS A 288 5.94 10.47 -12.90
N GLY A 289 4.85 9.76 -12.60
CA GLY A 289 4.06 10.05 -11.41
C GLY A 289 2.66 9.43 -11.39
N THR A 290 1.97 9.67 -10.29
CA THR A 290 0.55 9.33 -10.11
C THR A 290 -0.33 10.46 -10.64
N PRO A 291 -1.21 10.22 -11.62
CA PRO A 291 -2.11 11.25 -12.12
C PRO A 291 -3.23 11.52 -11.11
N LEU A 292 -3.44 12.80 -10.84
CA LEU A 292 -4.47 13.36 -10.00
C LEU A 292 -5.48 14.13 -10.85
N GLY A 293 -6.71 14.22 -10.35
CA GLY A 293 -7.78 14.92 -11.02
C GLY A 293 -9.05 14.94 -10.20
N ILE A 294 -10.12 15.43 -10.82
CA ILE A 294 -11.47 15.35 -10.30
C ILE A 294 -12.03 13.98 -10.70
N ALA A 295 -12.61 13.26 -9.75
CA ALA A 295 -13.28 11.98 -10.00
C ALA A 295 -14.69 12.17 -10.54
N ASP A 296 -15.31 11.10 -11.05
CA ASP A 296 -16.69 11.09 -11.59
C ASP A 296 -17.76 11.62 -10.60
N ASN A 297 -17.46 11.68 -9.31
CA ASN A 297 -18.34 12.21 -8.27
C ASN A 297 -18.07 13.68 -7.94
N ASP A 298 -17.38 14.40 -8.83
CA ASP A 298 -16.95 15.79 -8.69
C ASP A 298 -16.05 16.06 -7.47
N GLN A 299 -15.47 15.02 -6.86
CA GLN A 299 -14.55 15.16 -5.74
C GLN A 299 -13.09 15.11 -6.20
N ARG A 300 -12.28 15.95 -5.57
CA ARG A 300 -10.82 15.88 -5.68
C ARG A 300 -10.29 14.90 -4.64
N TYR A 301 -9.54 13.91 -5.11
CA TYR A 301 -8.78 12.99 -4.27
C TYR A 301 -7.30 13.27 -4.39
N GLY A 302 -6.64 13.42 -3.24
CA GLY A 302 -5.20 13.68 -3.18
C GLY A 302 -4.83 15.15 -3.21
N THR A 303 -3.54 15.42 -3.30
CA THR A 303 -2.96 16.77 -3.35
C THR A 303 -1.67 16.71 -4.16
N GLY A 304 -1.50 17.66 -5.09
CA GLY A 304 -0.30 17.75 -5.92
C GLY A 304 1.00 17.83 -5.12
N GLY A 305 2.07 17.25 -5.68
CA GLY A 305 3.38 17.15 -5.04
C GLY A 305 4.40 16.42 -5.92
N ALA A 306 5.58 16.13 -5.38
CA ALA A 306 6.62 15.41 -6.12
C ALA A 306 6.12 14.02 -6.55
N PHE A 307 6.01 13.80 -7.87
CA PHE A 307 5.44 12.61 -8.52
C PHE A 307 3.93 12.40 -8.28
N LEU A 308 3.21 13.44 -7.82
CA LEU A 308 1.76 13.49 -7.67
C LEU A 308 1.25 14.62 -8.58
N ILE A 309 0.84 14.26 -9.80
CA ILE A 309 0.75 15.20 -10.93
C ILE A 309 -0.71 15.51 -11.22
N GLU A 310 -1.07 16.78 -11.23
CA GLU A 310 -2.39 17.25 -11.68
C GLU A 310 -2.53 17.07 -13.19
N ALA A 311 -3.13 15.96 -13.59
CA ALA A 311 -3.37 15.59 -14.99
C ALA A 311 -4.84 15.78 -15.40
N GLY A 312 -5.77 15.92 -14.44
CA GLY A 312 -7.20 16.01 -14.73
C GLY A 312 -7.92 14.66 -14.71
N ILE A 313 -7.21 13.57 -14.41
CA ILE A 313 -7.76 12.22 -14.18
C ILE A 313 -7.32 11.69 -12.82
N SER A 314 -8.26 11.26 -11.99
CA SER A 314 -7.94 10.66 -10.69
C SER A 314 -7.64 9.16 -10.84
N SER A 315 -6.36 8.78 -10.94
CA SER A 315 -5.99 7.36 -11.01
C SER A 315 -6.50 6.57 -9.81
N SER A 316 -6.35 7.08 -8.58
CA SER A 316 -6.77 6.35 -7.39
C SER A 316 -8.28 6.07 -7.38
N PHE A 317 -9.10 7.00 -7.86
CA PHE A 317 -10.54 6.78 -8.01
C PHE A 317 -10.86 5.74 -9.10
N HIS A 318 -10.28 5.87 -10.29
CA HIS A 318 -10.53 4.91 -11.38
C HIS A 318 -10.03 3.50 -11.05
N ILE A 319 -8.88 3.38 -10.37
CA ILE A 319 -8.37 2.11 -9.85
C ILE A 319 -9.35 1.54 -8.80
N ALA A 320 -9.84 2.36 -7.87
CA ALA A 320 -10.84 1.91 -6.90
C ALA A 320 -12.15 1.46 -7.58
N LYS A 321 -12.55 2.12 -8.67
CA LYS A 321 -13.71 1.75 -9.50
C LYS A 321 -13.47 0.43 -10.22
N PHE A 322 -12.30 0.23 -10.82
CA PHE A 322 -11.88 -1.04 -11.43
C PHE A 322 -11.89 -2.19 -10.41
N PHE A 323 -11.49 -1.92 -9.16
CA PHE A 323 -11.59 -2.87 -8.04
C PHE A 323 -13.03 -3.10 -7.52
N GLY A 324 -14.03 -2.39 -8.06
CA GLY A 324 -15.42 -2.50 -7.63
C GLY A 324 -15.68 -1.91 -6.23
N LEU A 325 -14.90 -0.91 -5.82
CA LEU A 325 -14.96 -0.33 -4.47
C LEU A 325 -15.83 0.93 -4.38
N THR A 326 -16.21 1.53 -5.51
CA THR A 326 -16.89 2.84 -5.53
C THR A 326 -18.42 2.76 -5.51
N SER A 327 -19.01 1.58 -5.33
CA SER A 327 -20.48 1.38 -5.32
C SER A 327 -21.11 1.47 -3.93
N TRP A 328 -20.33 1.34 -2.86
CA TRP A 328 -20.85 1.34 -1.49
C TRP A 328 -20.72 2.71 -0.84
N ILE A 329 -21.82 3.31 -0.44
CA ILE A 329 -21.84 4.50 0.42
C ILE A 329 -22.77 4.17 1.59
N ARG A 330 -22.28 4.23 2.83
CA ARG A 330 -23.14 4.02 4.00
C ARG A 330 -24.16 5.16 4.08
N GLU A 331 -25.44 4.82 4.11
CA GLU A 331 -26.47 5.78 4.50
C GLU A 331 -26.13 6.34 5.89
N ARG A 332 -25.89 7.65 5.96
CA ARG A 332 -25.84 8.33 7.26
C ARG A 332 -27.25 8.26 7.81
N LYS A 333 -27.45 7.52 8.91
CA LYS A 333 -28.64 7.69 9.73
C LYS A 333 -28.67 9.16 10.15
N ALA A 334 -29.62 9.92 9.61
CA ALA A 334 -29.78 11.32 10.00
C ALA A 334 -29.87 11.38 11.54
N PRO A 335 -29.23 12.36 12.19
CA PRO A 335 -29.52 12.59 13.61
C PRO A 335 -31.04 12.71 13.77
N PRO A 336 -31.64 12.19 14.86
CA PRO A 336 -33.05 12.38 15.11
C PRO A 336 -33.35 13.87 14.98
N ALA A 337 -34.34 14.23 14.16
CA ALA A 337 -34.77 15.62 14.08
C ALA A 337 -35.07 16.09 15.50
N GLU A 338 -34.37 17.13 15.98
CA GLU A 338 -34.75 17.80 17.21
C GLU A 338 -36.16 18.37 16.96
N SER A 339 -37.15 17.73 17.56
CA SER A 339 -38.53 18.20 17.48
C SER A 339 -38.57 19.62 18.10
N PRO A 340 -39.12 20.64 17.40
CA PRO A 340 -39.12 22.03 17.89
C PRO A 340 -39.83 22.24 19.24
N SER A 341 -40.57 21.23 19.72
CA SER A 341 -41.38 21.31 20.93
C SER A 341 -40.61 21.21 22.25
N ALA A 342 -39.31 20.90 22.26
CA ALA A 342 -38.54 20.79 23.51
C ALA A 342 -38.07 22.12 24.11
N LYS A 343 -38.25 23.26 23.41
CA LYS A 343 -37.77 24.59 23.86
C LYS A 343 -38.80 25.46 24.59
N LEU A 344 -39.96 24.94 25.01
CA LEU A 344 -41.01 25.74 25.65
C LEU A 344 -41.37 25.34 27.09
N ILE A 345 -40.56 24.53 27.77
CA ILE A 345 -40.76 24.27 29.21
C ILE A 345 -39.63 24.98 29.99
N PRO A 346 -39.91 26.09 30.69
CA PRO A 346 -38.93 26.71 31.56
C PRO A 346 -38.59 25.76 32.73
N PRO A 347 -37.32 25.69 33.16
CA PRO A 347 -36.92 24.86 34.28
C PRO A 347 -37.54 25.39 35.58
N VAL A 348 -38.36 24.56 36.24
CA VAL A 348 -38.78 24.79 37.62
C VAL A 348 -37.57 24.55 38.52
N ALA A 349 -37.22 25.55 39.34
CA ALA A 349 -36.12 25.46 40.28
C ALA A 349 -36.36 24.34 41.31
N PRO A 350 -35.36 23.49 41.61
CA PRO A 350 -35.49 22.54 42.70
C PRO A 350 -35.44 23.27 44.05
N ALA A 351 -36.45 23.01 44.88
CA ALA A 351 -36.53 23.48 46.26
C ALA A 351 -35.39 22.90 47.13
N THR A 352 -34.87 23.73 48.01
CA THR A 352 -33.82 23.43 48.99
C THR A 352 -34.26 22.30 49.95
N PRO A 353 -33.42 21.28 50.23
CA PRO A 353 -33.80 20.23 51.17
C PRO A 353 -33.65 20.72 52.61
N MET A 354 -34.74 20.67 53.38
CA MET A 354 -34.70 20.77 54.84
C MET A 354 -33.99 19.54 55.43
N GLN A 355 -32.97 19.81 56.24
CA GLN A 355 -32.29 18.83 57.07
C GLN A 355 -33.17 18.42 58.26
N ASN A 356 -33.01 17.17 58.68
CA ASN A 356 -33.49 16.52 59.91
C ASN A 356 -34.86 15.82 59.85
N VAL A 357 -34.85 14.53 59.51
CA VAL A 357 -35.34 13.48 60.43
C VAL A 357 -34.41 12.27 60.31
N ALA A 358 -33.64 12.02 61.36
CA ALA A 358 -32.89 10.79 61.55
C ALA A 358 -33.74 9.76 62.34
N LYS A 359 -33.36 8.49 62.20
CA LYS A 359 -33.72 7.31 63.02
C LYS A 359 -34.98 6.54 62.60
N MET A 360 -34.75 5.48 61.81
CA MET A 360 -35.02 4.10 62.22
C MET A 360 -34.74 3.21 61.01
N MET A 361 -33.61 2.49 61.01
CA MET A 361 -33.45 1.19 60.35
C MET A 361 -32.05 0.65 60.62
N ARG A 362 -31.99 -0.43 61.39
CA ARG A 362 -30.79 -1.26 61.58
C ARG A 362 -30.57 -2.11 60.32
N PRO A 363 -29.36 -2.23 59.77
CA PRO A 363 -29.10 -3.19 58.70
C PRO A 363 -29.03 -4.61 59.28
N ALA A 364 -29.74 -5.53 58.62
CA ALA A 364 -29.69 -6.95 58.88
C ALA A 364 -28.33 -7.55 58.44
N LYS A 365 -27.81 -8.49 59.24
CA LYS A 365 -26.63 -9.30 58.93
C LYS A 365 -26.88 -10.19 57.71
N PRO A 366 -25.91 -10.36 56.79
CA PRO A 366 -25.98 -11.37 55.74
C PRO A 366 -25.87 -12.78 56.31
N ILE A 367 -26.67 -13.69 55.75
CA ILE A 367 -26.68 -15.12 56.01
C ILE A 367 -25.56 -15.76 55.18
N GLU A 368 -24.68 -16.54 55.83
CA GLU A 368 -23.67 -17.38 55.20
C GLU A 368 -24.35 -18.55 54.47
N ALA A 369 -23.98 -18.75 53.21
CA ALA A 369 -24.29 -19.96 52.44
C ALA A 369 -23.12 -20.97 52.57
N PRO A 370 -23.39 -22.29 52.61
CA PRO A 370 -22.34 -23.30 52.81
C PRO A 370 -21.53 -23.53 51.53
N ALA A 371 -20.25 -23.85 51.75
CA ALA A 371 -19.22 -24.08 50.74
C ALA A 371 -19.54 -25.25 49.79
N GLU A 372 -19.48 -25.00 48.49
CA GLU A 372 -19.36 -26.03 47.46
C GLU A 372 -17.89 -26.46 47.32
N GLN A 373 -17.70 -27.77 47.28
CA GLN A 373 -16.42 -28.44 47.14
C GLN A 373 -15.87 -28.25 45.73
N VAL A 374 -14.67 -27.67 45.64
CA VAL A 374 -13.88 -27.62 44.41
C VAL A 374 -13.25 -29.00 44.19
N VAL A 375 -13.66 -29.69 43.13
CA VAL A 375 -13.02 -30.92 42.65
C VAL A 375 -11.92 -30.53 41.67
N GLU A 376 -10.66 -30.81 42.02
CA GLU A 376 -9.50 -30.66 41.13
C GLU A 376 -9.55 -31.70 39.99
N PRO A 377 -9.25 -31.31 38.73
CA PRO A 377 -9.02 -32.28 37.67
C PRO A 377 -7.60 -32.90 37.76
N PRO A 378 -7.42 -34.16 37.32
CA PRO A 378 -6.15 -34.89 37.44
C PRO A 378 -5.06 -34.37 36.49
N PRO A 379 -3.77 -34.63 36.78
CA PRO A 379 -2.66 -34.08 36.01
C PRO A 379 -2.50 -34.76 34.64
N ALA A 380 -2.16 -33.95 33.63
CA ALA A 380 -1.79 -34.43 32.30
C ALA A 380 -0.36 -35.03 32.30
N PRO A 381 -0.09 -36.09 31.50
CA PRO A 381 1.21 -36.73 31.44
C PRO A 381 2.29 -35.88 30.74
N LEU A 382 3.50 -35.93 31.31
CA LEU A 382 4.77 -35.43 30.78
C LEU A 382 5.22 -36.21 29.52
N HIS A 383 6.13 -35.57 28.77
CA HIS A 383 6.88 -35.96 27.55
C HIS A 383 6.38 -35.26 26.27
N ALA A 384 7.19 -34.60 25.44
CA ALA A 384 8.64 -34.65 25.23
C ALA A 384 9.22 -33.27 24.85
N ALA A 385 10.51 -33.09 25.11
CA ALA A 385 11.27 -31.88 24.78
C ALA A 385 11.35 -31.63 23.26
N PRO A 386 11.25 -30.36 22.80
CA PRO A 386 11.52 -30.03 21.41
C PRO A 386 13.04 -30.11 21.14
N PRO A 387 13.46 -30.56 19.94
CA PRO A 387 14.88 -30.61 19.59
C PRO A 387 15.46 -29.19 19.47
N LEU A 388 16.72 -29.07 19.91
CA LEU A 388 17.56 -27.88 19.85
C LEU A 388 17.49 -27.19 18.47
N GLN A 389 16.97 -25.97 18.43
CA GLN A 389 17.18 -25.05 17.32
C GLN A 389 18.67 -24.77 17.19
N GLN A 390 19.29 -25.29 16.13
CA GLN A 390 20.62 -24.86 15.72
C GLN A 390 20.54 -23.37 15.37
N ALA A 391 21.37 -22.57 16.02
CA ALA A 391 21.51 -21.15 15.72
C ALA A 391 21.95 -20.98 14.27
N ALA A 392 21.19 -20.21 13.49
CA ALA A 392 21.63 -19.74 12.18
C ALA A 392 22.99 -19.02 12.32
N PRO A 393 23.92 -19.15 11.36
CA PRO A 393 25.23 -18.55 11.48
C PRO A 393 25.10 -17.03 11.56
N ARG A 394 25.65 -16.45 12.63
CA ARG A 394 25.82 -14.99 12.77
C ARG A 394 26.50 -14.47 11.50
N ARG A 395 25.80 -13.62 10.73
CA ARG A 395 26.39 -12.83 9.65
C ARG A 395 27.62 -12.12 10.21
N ARG A 396 28.80 -12.35 9.61
CA ARG A 396 30.00 -11.55 9.87
C ARG A 396 29.66 -10.10 9.53
N VAL A 397 29.51 -9.26 10.54
CA VAL A 397 29.50 -7.81 10.38
C VAL A 397 30.92 -7.43 9.93
N ILE A 398 31.10 -7.24 8.63
CA ILE A 398 32.29 -6.57 8.12
C ILE A 398 32.19 -5.13 8.63
N ASN A 399 33.16 -4.72 9.44
CA ASN A 399 33.27 -3.35 9.93
C ASN A 399 33.58 -2.41 8.74
N MET A 400 32.53 -2.01 8.03
CA MET A 400 32.58 -1.16 6.84
C MET A 400 33.19 0.21 7.11
N THR A 401 33.23 0.65 8.37
CA THR A 401 33.81 1.94 8.76
C THR A 401 35.31 2.01 8.46
N ALA A 402 36.03 0.89 8.60
CA ALA A 402 37.47 0.83 8.28
C ALA A 402 37.73 0.72 6.76
N ALA A 403 36.86 0.02 6.03
CA ALA A 403 36.97 -0.13 4.57
C ALA A 403 36.62 1.18 3.85
N ILE A 404 35.57 1.88 4.29
CA ILE A 404 35.13 3.17 3.73
C ILE A 404 36.18 4.26 3.98
N ASN A 405 36.82 4.29 5.15
CA ASN A 405 37.87 5.28 5.42
C ASN A 405 39.12 5.09 4.54
N ARG A 406 39.50 3.85 4.22
CA ARG A 406 40.62 3.60 3.28
C ARG A 406 40.30 4.03 1.86
N VAL A 407 39.07 3.81 1.42
CA VAL A 407 38.59 4.22 0.09
C VAL A 407 38.47 5.74 -0.03
N LEU A 408 38.00 6.43 1.01
CA LEU A 408 37.86 7.90 1.01
C LEU A 408 39.21 8.64 1.04
N VAL A 409 40.23 8.08 1.68
CA VAL A 409 41.59 8.63 1.68
C VAL A 409 42.28 8.38 0.33
N ALA A 410 42.11 7.19 -0.27
CA ALA A 410 42.64 6.88 -1.60
C ALA A 410 41.98 7.71 -2.72
N ALA A 411 40.73 8.14 -2.54
CA ALA A 411 39.99 9.00 -3.47
C ALA A 411 40.17 10.51 -3.20
N GLY A 412 40.98 10.92 -2.22
CA GLY A 412 41.23 12.34 -1.90
C GLY A 412 40.03 13.09 -1.29
N LEU A 413 38.96 12.40 -0.90
CA LEU A 413 37.71 12.97 -0.38
C LEU A 413 37.75 13.21 1.14
N ARG A 414 38.89 12.92 1.80
CA ARG A 414 39.13 13.17 3.22
C ARG A 414 40.64 13.34 3.47
N LYS A 415 41.07 14.37 4.22
CA LYS A 415 42.47 14.50 4.67
C LYS A 415 42.75 13.51 5.82
N GLN A 416 43.93 12.89 5.81
CA GLN A 416 44.42 12.09 6.94
C GLN A 416 44.47 12.96 8.20
N ALA A 417 43.99 12.43 9.32
CA ALA A 417 44.28 12.96 10.64
C ALA A 417 45.53 12.27 11.17
#